data_AF-A0A024JYY9-F1
#
_entry.id   AF-A0A024JYY9-F1
#
_cell.length_a   1.000
_cell.length_b   1.000
_cell.length_c   1.000
_cell.angle_alpha   90.00
_cell.angle_beta   90.00
_cell.angle_gamma   90.00
#
_symmetry.space_group_name_H-M   'P 1'
#
loop_
_entity.id
_entity.type
_entity.pdbx_description
1 polymer ?
#
loop_
_entity_poly.entity_id
_entity_poly.type
_entity_poly.pdbx_seq_one_letter_code
_entity_poly.pdbx_strand_id
1 'polypeptide(L)'
;MFMQQSGTGNGKVWRRRVSRAAIAALLLTSGSLAGLPPAYAISPPIIDPAAVPPDGPPGPPAPMKQNSYCTEVGVLPGTNFKLQPKYMDMLNLQEAWQFGRGAGIKVAVIDTGVTPHSRFPHLIPGGDYIMGGDGLSDCDAHGTIVASMIGAAPANGAAPPPAAGPRKPVTIPTTEAPPKAPPPQTVTLSPLPQTVTMVPASPPSEGPPPPPWAPQPPPSEPAPAPASPSQAPQGAPPGPPPPPASPAPPAPAAPGAANHGGGTVTIPAYSGGAQTIKAGNPHPLAPTPTPPPPPPPAPLAGPDAYSGIAPDVEIIAIRQSSQAFGLKDAYTGDEDPQTSAKISGVETMARAIVHAANLGASVINISDVTCMSARNIVDQRALGAAVRYAAVERNAVIVAAAGDTSKKDCKQNPIFDPLKPKDPRDWNAVTTVVTPSWFSDYVLTVGAVDSEGHPQTQGANGQGPSSVAGPWVGIAAPGTDVIGLSPRDDGLINAIDGPDNSLLVPSGTSFSAAIVSGVAALVRAKYPQLSAYQVINRLERSARAPARGVDNQLGYGVIDPVAALTWDIPDGPLKPPQQLSIPLNVPKAPPHRDMLPVWVAAGGLTGALLIGGAVFGIATLMKRRRQQQ
;
A
#
# COMPACT_ATOMS: atom_id res chain seq x y z
N MET A 1 -57.40 -27.77 64.73
CA MET A 1 -58.18 -28.95 64.29
C MET A 1 -57.21 -29.93 63.63
N PHE A 2 -57.42 -31.24 63.82
CA PHE A 2 -56.58 -32.38 63.40
C PHE A 2 -55.76 -32.17 62.09
N MET A 3 -54.43 -32.36 62.06
CA MET A 3 -53.65 -33.59 62.28
C MET A 3 -53.70 -34.57 61.11
N GLN A 4 -52.63 -34.60 60.30
CA GLN A 4 -52.05 -35.86 59.82
C GLN A 4 -50.58 -35.69 59.39
N GLN A 5 -49.70 -36.49 60.01
CA GLN A 5 -48.39 -36.81 59.46
C GLN A 5 -48.54 -38.00 58.51
N SER A 6 -47.79 -37.99 57.42
CA SER A 6 -47.31 -39.22 56.78
C SER A 6 -45.87 -39.02 56.28
N GLY A 7 -44.93 -39.74 56.89
CA GLY A 7 -43.70 -40.11 56.18
C GLY A 7 -44.03 -41.23 55.16
N THR A 8 -43.09 -41.78 54.41
CA THR A 8 -41.63 -41.67 54.41
C THR A 8 -41.15 -42.04 52.99
N GLY A 9 -39.90 -41.70 52.61
CA GLY A 9 -39.25 -42.44 51.51
C GLY A 9 -38.27 -41.70 50.62
N ASN A 10 -37.05 -42.25 50.56
CA ASN A 10 -36.21 -42.32 49.36
C ASN A 10 -35.45 -41.08 48.83
N GLY A 11 -35.03 -40.16 49.70
CA GLY A 11 -34.13 -39.05 49.36
C GLY A 11 -32.69 -39.39 48.91
N LYS A 12 -32.31 -40.68 48.78
CA LYS A 12 -30.92 -41.10 48.48
C LYS A 12 -30.63 -41.51 47.02
N VAL A 13 -31.65 -41.79 46.20
CA VAL A 13 -31.43 -42.18 44.79
C VAL A 13 -31.32 -40.96 43.86
N TRP A 14 -32.01 -39.85 44.20
CA TRP A 14 -32.06 -38.67 43.33
C TRP A 14 -30.79 -37.79 43.34
N ARG A 15 -29.94 -37.89 44.39
CA ARG A 15 -28.67 -37.13 44.46
C ARG A 15 -27.53 -37.69 43.61
N ARG A 16 -27.63 -38.90 43.04
CA ARG A 16 -26.59 -39.47 42.15
C ARG A 16 -26.84 -39.28 40.64
N ARG A 17 -28.04 -38.85 40.22
CA ARG A 17 -28.35 -38.59 38.81
C ARG A 17 -28.08 -37.13 38.39
N VAL A 18 -28.24 -36.16 39.29
CA VAL A 18 -27.98 -34.73 39.01
C VAL A 18 -26.50 -34.46 38.74
N SER A 19 -25.58 -35.11 39.47
CA SER A 19 -24.13 -34.91 39.30
C SER A 19 -23.54 -35.41 37.97
N ARG A 20 -24.25 -36.27 37.23
CA ARG A 20 -23.82 -36.70 35.88
C ARG A 20 -24.35 -35.80 34.76
N ALA A 21 -25.52 -35.21 34.94
CA ALA A 21 -26.08 -34.24 33.98
C ALA A 21 -25.28 -32.92 33.96
N ALA A 22 -24.87 -32.42 35.12
CA ALA A 22 -24.11 -31.17 35.23
C ALA A 22 -22.71 -31.24 34.57
N ILE A 23 -22.01 -32.38 34.70
CA ILE A 23 -20.69 -32.57 34.10
C ILE A 23 -20.77 -32.74 32.58
N ALA A 24 -21.81 -33.43 32.08
CA ALA A 24 -22.06 -33.53 30.63
C ALA A 24 -22.41 -32.16 30.01
N ALA A 25 -23.21 -31.33 30.71
CA ALA A 25 -23.55 -29.99 30.26
C ALA A 25 -22.32 -29.07 30.17
N LEU A 26 -21.41 -29.08 31.15
CA LEU A 26 -20.17 -28.30 31.07
C LEU A 26 -19.26 -28.75 29.92
N LEU A 27 -19.11 -30.07 29.71
CA LEU A 27 -18.25 -30.60 28.64
C LEU A 27 -18.80 -30.31 27.22
N LEU A 28 -20.12 -30.30 27.05
CA LEU A 28 -20.78 -29.96 25.77
C LEU A 28 -20.74 -28.45 25.46
N THR A 29 -20.68 -27.58 26.48
CA THR A 29 -20.48 -26.13 26.29
C THR A 29 -19.03 -25.73 26.07
N SER A 30 -18.05 -26.52 26.54
CA SER A 30 -16.63 -26.28 26.19
C SER A 30 -16.28 -26.74 24.77
N GLY A 31 -17.03 -27.68 24.19
CA GLY A 31 -16.80 -28.16 22.82
C GLY A 31 -17.27 -27.20 21.72
N SER A 32 -18.18 -26.27 22.03
CA SER A 32 -18.81 -25.39 21.04
C SER A 32 -18.03 -24.10 20.72
N LEU A 33 -16.92 -23.85 21.42
CA LEU A 33 -15.96 -22.79 21.10
C LEU A 33 -14.76 -23.29 20.28
N ALA A 34 -14.50 -24.60 20.27
CA ALA A 34 -13.45 -25.24 19.47
C ALA A 34 -13.95 -25.51 18.03
N GLY A 35 -14.22 -24.45 17.28
CA GLY A 35 -14.79 -24.56 15.92
C GLY A 35 -15.25 -23.25 15.29
N LEU A 36 -15.28 -22.13 16.04
CA LEU A 36 -15.27 -20.83 15.39
C LEU A 36 -13.95 -20.70 14.62
N PRO A 37 -13.96 -20.38 13.31
CA PRO A 37 -12.73 -20.04 12.62
C PRO A 37 -12.09 -18.86 13.37
N PRO A 38 -10.76 -18.85 13.59
CA PRO A 38 -10.12 -17.70 14.19
C PRO A 38 -10.47 -16.47 13.36
N ALA A 39 -10.99 -15.43 14.01
CA ALA A 39 -11.05 -14.13 13.38
C ALA A 39 -9.60 -13.75 13.07
N TYR A 40 -9.22 -13.76 11.79
CA TYR A 40 -7.87 -13.43 11.34
C TYR A 40 -7.61 -11.95 11.58
N ALA A 41 -7.17 -11.65 12.79
CA ALA A 41 -6.56 -10.40 13.17
C ALA A 41 -5.25 -10.25 12.39
N ILE A 42 -5.19 -9.31 11.45
CA ILE A 42 -3.90 -8.91 10.89
C ILE A 42 -3.10 -8.26 12.02
N SER A 43 -1.95 -8.85 12.29
CA SER A 43 -0.91 -8.27 13.14
C SER A 43 0.13 -7.57 12.25
N PRO A 44 0.94 -6.65 12.80
CA PRO A 44 2.12 -6.13 12.11
C PRO A 44 3.00 -7.26 11.55
N PRO A 45 3.64 -7.08 10.38
CA PRO A 45 4.44 -8.12 9.75
C PRO A 45 5.71 -8.44 10.55
N ILE A 46 5.94 -9.72 10.82
CA ILE A 46 7.14 -10.22 11.50
C ILE A 46 8.25 -10.45 10.47
N ILE A 47 9.49 -10.05 10.79
CA ILE A 47 10.62 -10.12 9.86
C ILE A 47 11.51 -11.34 10.15
N ASP A 48 11.90 -12.04 9.09
CA ASP A 48 12.96 -13.05 9.07
C ASP A 48 14.26 -12.42 8.51
N PRO A 49 15.26 -12.09 9.34
CA PRO A 49 16.51 -11.48 8.87
C PRO A 49 17.35 -12.37 7.95
N ALA A 50 17.11 -13.69 7.91
CA ALA A 50 17.86 -14.61 7.06
C ALA A 50 17.37 -14.61 5.60
N ALA A 51 16.21 -14.01 5.31
CA ALA A 51 15.58 -14.03 4.00
C ALA A 51 16.01 -12.88 3.06
N VAL A 52 17.09 -12.13 3.37
CA VAL A 52 17.56 -11.02 2.51
C VAL A 52 17.90 -11.56 1.12
N PRO A 53 17.27 -11.06 0.04
CA PRO A 53 17.54 -11.56 -1.31
C PRO A 53 18.94 -11.13 -1.79
N PRO A 54 19.58 -11.91 -2.67
CA PRO A 54 20.90 -11.57 -3.20
C PRO A 54 20.83 -10.32 -4.09
N ASP A 55 21.86 -9.48 -3.99
CA ASP A 55 22.10 -8.33 -4.86
C ASP A 55 22.70 -8.80 -6.21
N GLY A 56 21.90 -9.53 -6.98
CA GLY A 56 22.23 -9.92 -8.34
C GLY A 56 21.99 -8.78 -9.34
N PRO A 57 22.48 -8.91 -10.59
CA PRO A 57 22.26 -7.90 -11.63
C PRO A 57 20.77 -7.50 -11.75
N PRO A 58 20.46 -6.19 -11.85
CA PRO A 58 19.11 -5.72 -12.09
C PRO A 58 18.51 -6.34 -13.36
N GLY A 59 17.29 -6.85 -13.24
CA GLY A 59 16.60 -7.55 -14.32
C GLY A 59 15.31 -8.25 -13.86
N PRO A 60 14.33 -8.43 -14.77
CA PRO A 60 13.07 -9.07 -14.44
C PRO A 60 13.28 -10.56 -14.10
N PRO A 61 12.39 -11.18 -13.30
CA PRO A 61 12.47 -12.60 -12.98
C PRO A 61 12.07 -13.50 -14.17
N ALA A 62 11.32 -12.94 -15.13
CA ALA A 62 10.86 -13.62 -16.34
C ALA A 62 10.83 -12.63 -17.53
N PRO A 63 10.82 -13.10 -18.80
CA PRO A 63 10.80 -12.21 -19.95
C PRO A 63 9.58 -11.27 -19.96
N MET A 64 9.82 -9.99 -20.20
CA MET A 64 8.81 -8.94 -20.31
C MET A 64 8.63 -8.51 -21.76
N LYS A 65 7.47 -7.91 -22.07
CA LYS A 65 7.16 -7.27 -23.35
C LYS A 65 6.43 -5.95 -23.12
N GLN A 66 6.48 -5.06 -24.12
CA GLN A 66 5.68 -3.84 -24.14
C GLN A 66 4.22 -4.18 -24.50
N ASN A 67 3.28 -3.82 -23.63
CA ASN A 67 1.85 -4.06 -23.78
C ASN A 67 1.07 -2.81 -24.25
N SER A 68 1.57 -1.61 -23.94
CA SER A 68 0.99 -0.34 -24.41
C SER A 68 2.06 0.65 -24.85
N TYR A 69 1.65 1.71 -25.54
CA TYR A 69 2.52 2.85 -25.79
C TYR A 69 2.97 3.50 -24.48
N CYS A 70 4.07 4.23 -24.58
CA CYS A 70 4.54 5.09 -23.50
C CYS A 70 3.62 6.31 -23.36
N THR A 71 3.32 6.69 -22.12
CA THR A 71 2.43 7.78 -21.71
C THR A 71 2.85 9.10 -22.35
N GLU A 72 1.93 9.82 -22.97
CA GLU A 72 2.20 11.15 -23.50
C GLU A 72 2.03 12.21 -22.41
N VAL A 73 2.77 13.31 -22.52
CA VAL A 73 2.81 14.36 -21.50
C VAL A 73 2.33 15.69 -22.06
N GLY A 74 1.84 16.56 -21.18
CA GLY A 74 1.27 17.84 -21.58
C GLY A 74 1.35 18.91 -20.51
N VAL A 75 0.94 20.10 -20.93
CA VAL A 75 0.81 21.28 -20.08
C VAL A 75 -0.65 21.73 -20.13
N LEU A 76 -1.29 21.92 -18.98
CA LEU A 76 -2.68 22.35 -18.90
C LEU A 76 -2.84 23.76 -19.51
N PRO A 77 -3.92 24.05 -20.25
CA PRO A 77 -4.19 25.39 -20.77
C PRO A 77 -4.17 26.46 -19.67
N GLY A 78 -3.42 27.54 -19.88
CA GLY A 78 -3.28 28.63 -18.92
C GLY A 78 -2.22 28.42 -17.83
N THR A 79 -1.50 27.30 -17.82
CA THR A 79 -0.37 27.07 -16.90
C THR A 79 0.71 28.15 -17.06
N ASN A 80 1.23 28.65 -15.94
CA ASN A 80 2.33 29.59 -15.91
C ASN A 80 3.40 29.13 -14.90
N PHE A 81 4.43 28.43 -15.38
CA PHE A 81 5.51 27.91 -14.54
C PHE A 81 6.41 28.99 -13.90
N LYS A 82 6.19 30.29 -14.17
CA LYS A 82 6.81 31.39 -13.41
C LYS A 82 6.15 31.62 -12.05
N LEU A 83 4.97 31.05 -11.83
CA LEU A 83 4.34 31.00 -10.51
C LEU A 83 4.83 29.76 -9.78
N GLN A 84 5.05 29.91 -8.47
CA GLN A 84 5.43 28.81 -7.60
C GLN A 84 4.25 27.82 -7.48
N PRO A 85 4.50 26.49 -7.55
CA PRO A 85 3.48 25.49 -7.23
C PRO A 85 2.96 25.66 -5.80
N LYS A 86 1.65 25.52 -5.56
CA LYS A 86 1.06 25.78 -4.24
C LYS A 86 1.64 24.89 -3.14
N TYR A 87 2.00 23.64 -3.47
CA TYR A 87 2.60 22.73 -2.51
C TYR A 87 3.96 23.24 -2.00
N MET A 88 4.71 24.01 -2.80
CA MET A 88 5.99 24.58 -2.38
C MET A 88 5.79 25.75 -1.40
N ASP A 89 4.73 26.56 -1.60
CA ASP A 89 4.32 27.62 -0.67
C ASP A 89 3.84 27.02 0.66
N MET A 90 2.97 26.00 0.60
CA MET A 90 2.43 25.29 1.76
C MET A 90 3.54 24.69 2.65
N LEU A 91 4.62 24.22 2.03
CA LEU A 91 5.78 23.61 2.70
C LEU A 91 6.90 24.60 3.06
N ASN A 92 6.73 25.89 2.72
CA ASN A 92 7.67 26.98 3.01
C ASN A 92 9.13 26.65 2.63
N LEU A 93 9.33 26.18 1.40
CA LEU A 93 10.63 25.64 0.95
C LEU A 93 11.74 26.72 0.89
N GLN A 94 11.38 27.98 0.62
CA GLN A 94 12.32 29.11 0.65
C GLN A 94 13.00 29.27 2.02
N GLU A 95 12.26 29.08 3.12
CA GLU A 95 12.80 29.11 4.47
C GLU A 95 13.56 27.81 4.79
N ALA A 96 13.04 26.66 4.39
CA ALA A 96 13.71 25.37 4.57
C ALA A 96 15.12 25.36 3.93
N TRP A 97 15.27 25.92 2.72
CA TRP A 97 16.55 25.99 2.02
C TRP A 97 17.59 26.91 2.67
N GLN A 98 17.22 27.78 3.63
CA GLN A 98 18.20 28.51 4.45
C GLN A 98 19.03 27.57 5.34
N PHE A 99 18.55 26.34 5.56
CA PHE A 99 19.20 25.34 6.41
C PHE A 99 19.87 24.20 5.63
N GLY A 100 19.82 24.21 4.29
CA GLY A 100 20.42 23.21 3.42
C GLY A 100 19.53 22.80 2.24
N ARG A 101 20.12 22.18 1.22
CA ARG A 101 19.45 21.81 -0.04
C ARG A 101 19.63 20.33 -0.45
N GLY A 102 20.20 19.50 0.44
CA GLY A 102 20.39 18.06 0.23
C GLY A 102 21.78 17.65 -0.28
N ALA A 103 22.74 18.59 -0.37
CA ALA A 103 24.08 18.33 -0.88
C ALA A 103 24.76 17.10 -0.22
N GLY A 104 25.31 16.21 -1.05
CA GLY A 104 26.01 14.99 -0.62
C GLY A 104 25.09 13.83 -0.18
N ILE A 105 23.77 13.97 -0.33
CA ILE A 105 22.81 12.90 -0.05
C ILE A 105 22.40 12.22 -1.35
N LYS A 106 22.46 10.88 -1.36
CA LYS A 106 21.95 10.04 -2.45
C LYS A 106 20.53 9.60 -2.17
N VAL A 107 19.61 9.86 -3.10
CA VAL A 107 18.21 9.41 -3.03
C VAL A 107 17.96 8.40 -4.14
N ALA A 108 17.65 7.15 -3.80
CA ALA A 108 17.19 6.17 -4.76
C ALA A 108 15.70 6.32 -5.02
N VAL A 109 15.31 6.24 -6.29
CA VAL A 109 13.94 6.33 -6.78
C VAL A 109 13.61 4.98 -7.40
N ILE A 110 12.88 4.14 -6.66
CA ILE A 110 12.36 2.84 -7.10
C ILE A 110 10.97 3.08 -7.72
N ASP A 111 10.92 3.13 -9.05
CA ASP A 111 9.80 3.71 -9.81
C ASP A 111 9.77 3.19 -11.27
N THR A 112 9.20 3.95 -12.21
CA THR A 112 9.10 3.63 -13.66
C THR A 112 10.35 3.99 -14.47
N GLY A 113 11.45 4.32 -13.79
CA GLY A 113 12.67 4.86 -14.39
C GLY A 113 12.69 6.39 -14.41
N VAL A 114 13.84 6.98 -14.70
CA VAL A 114 14.02 8.45 -14.73
C VAL A 114 14.72 8.85 -16.03
N THR A 115 14.05 9.60 -16.88
CA THR A 115 14.69 10.09 -18.12
C THR A 115 15.74 11.17 -17.79
N PRO A 116 16.97 11.07 -18.33
CA PRO A 116 18.00 12.11 -18.16
C PRO A 116 17.52 13.49 -18.58
N HIS A 117 17.80 14.51 -17.79
CA HIS A 117 17.33 15.88 -18.03
C HIS A 117 18.43 16.88 -17.65
N SER A 118 18.47 18.01 -18.34
CA SER A 118 19.33 19.16 -17.99
C SER A 118 19.22 19.65 -16.53
N ARG A 119 18.13 19.29 -15.82
CA ARG A 119 17.86 19.66 -14.43
C ARG A 119 18.13 18.52 -13.43
N PHE A 120 18.71 17.40 -13.89
CA PHE A 120 19.30 16.36 -13.06
C PHE A 120 20.82 16.31 -13.28
N PRO A 121 21.61 17.23 -12.69
CA PRO A 121 23.06 17.30 -12.90
C PRO A 121 23.81 16.07 -12.36
N HIS A 122 23.19 15.31 -11.45
CA HIS A 122 23.77 14.15 -10.77
C HIS A 122 22.81 12.95 -10.80
N LEU A 123 22.35 12.58 -11.99
CA LEU A 123 21.58 11.36 -12.22
C LEU A 123 22.51 10.14 -12.32
N ILE A 124 22.25 9.13 -11.51
CA ILE A 124 23.02 7.88 -11.42
C ILE A 124 22.14 6.73 -11.94
N PRO A 125 22.64 5.89 -12.87
CA PRO A 125 21.95 4.68 -13.27
C PRO A 125 21.93 3.67 -12.11
N GLY A 126 20.74 3.22 -11.72
CA GLY A 126 20.50 2.23 -10.66
C GLY A 126 19.94 0.89 -11.17
N GLY A 127 19.73 0.75 -12.47
CA GLY A 127 19.31 -0.51 -13.11
C GLY A 127 17.82 -0.62 -13.40
N ASP A 128 17.46 -1.66 -14.16
CA ASP A 128 16.10 -1.92 -14.63
C ASP A 128 15.66 -3.38 -14.41
N TYR A 129 14.62 -3.56 -13.59
CA TYR A 129 13.96 -4.84 -13.31
C TYR A 129 12.77 -5.14 -14.24
N ILE A 130 12.55 -4.35 -15.30
CA ILE A 130 11.50 -4.56 -16.30
C ILE A 130 12.08 -5.13 -17.60
N MET A 131 12.98 -4.43 -18.32
CA MET A 131 13.57 -4.93 -19.57
C MET A 131 15.05 -5.31 -19.45
N GLY A 132 15.69 -5.00 -18.33
CA GLY A 132 17.14 -4.99 -18.21
C GLY A 132 17.73 -3.72 -18.82
N GLY A 133 18.70 -3.12 -18.15
CA GLY A 133 19.21 -1.80 -18.49
C GLY A 133 19.67 -1.03 -17.25
N ASP A 134 19.74 0.29 -17.39
CA ASP A 134 20.38 1.22 -16.45
C ASP A 134 19.39 2.02 -15.57
N GLY A 135 18.09 1.90 -15.83
CA GLY A 135 17.02 2.64 -15.14
C GLY A 135 16.72 4.03 -15.72
N LEU A 136 17.44 4.47 -16.76
CA LEU A 136 17.40 5.83 -17.30
C LEU A 136 16.34 6.03 -18.41
N SER A 137 15.24 5.28 -18.37
CA SER A 137 14.18 5.31 -19.38
C SER A 137 12.79 5.21 -18.76
N ASP A 138 12.09 6.34 -18.70
CA ASP A 138 10.70 6.43 -18.23
C ASP A 138 9.69 6.35 -19.39
N CYS A 139 8.98 5.23 -19.46
CA CYS A 139 7.91 5.02 -20.45
C CYS A 139 6.55 5.50 -19.91
N ASP A 140 6.37 5.55 -18.60
CA ASP A 140 5.08 5.75 -17.93
C ASP A 140 4.84 7.19 -17.45
N ALA A 141 5.85 8.05 -17.62
CA ALA A 141 5.83 9.46 -17.21
C ALA A 141 5.48 9.66 -15.73
N HIS A 142 6.11 8.86 -14.86
CA HIS A 142 5.86 8.88 -13.42
C HIS A 142 7.16 9.03 -12.63
N GLY A 143 8.13 8.14 -12.82
CA GLY A 143 9.42 8.19 -12.12
C GLY A 143 10.24 9.46 -12.41
N THR A 144 10.14 10.03 -13.61
CA THR A 144 10.77 11.34 -13.94
C THR A 144 10.12 12.48 -13.16
N ILE A 145 8.79 12.46 -12.99
CA ILE A 145 8.05 13.44 -12.16
C ILE A 145 8.47 13.30 -10.70
N VAL A 146 8.41 12.08 -10.15
CA VAL A 146 8.81 11.76 -8.77
C VAL A 146 10.24 12.21 -8.48
N ALA A 147 11.20 11.82 -9.33
CA ALA A 147 12.59 12.23 -9.19
C ALA A 147 12.75 13.76 -9.25
N SER A 148 11.96 14.44 -10.08
CA SER A 148 12.01 15.90 -10.18
C SER A 148 11.49 16.60 -8.94
N MET A 149 10.41 16.10 -8.35
CA MET A 149 9.90 16.61 -7.08
C MET A 149 10.89 16.40 -5.94
N ILE A 150 11.64 15.29 -5.94
CA ILE A 150 12.73 15.06 -4.98
C ILE A 150 13.87 16.07 -5.19
N GLY A 151 14.42 16.15 -6.40
CA GLY A 151 15.77 16.71 -6.61
C GLY A 151 16.05 17.38 -7.95
N ALA A 152 15.04 17.90 -8.67
CA ALA A 152 15.32 18.75 -9.83
C ALA A 152 16.02 20.06 -9.42
N ALA A 153 17.18 20.32 -9.99
CA ALA A 153 17.87 21.60 -9.84
C ALA A 153 16.99 22.76 -10.36
N PRO A 154 17.03 23.97 -9.76
CA PRO A 154 16.30 25.15 -10.24
C PRO A 154 16.74 25.62 -11.64
N ALA A 155 15.86 26.34 -12.34
CA ALA A 155 16.17 26.98 -13.63
C ALA A 155 17.05 28.23 -13.44
N ASN A 156 18.37 28.02 -13.28
CA ASN A 156 19.37 29.04 -12.90
C ASN A 156 19.68 30.14 -13.95
N GLY A 157 18.71 30.54 -14.79
CA GLY A 157 18.87 31.59 -15.80
C GLY A 157 19.86 31.28 -16.93
N ALA A 158 20.54 30.13 -16.88
CA ALA A 158 21.29 29.58 -18.00
C ALA A 158 20.33 29.30 -19.15
N ALA A 159 20.71 29.70 -20.38
CA ALA A 159 19.98 29.27 -21.56
C ALA A 159 19.93 27.73 -21.57
N PRO A 160 18.78 27.10 -21.88
CA PRO A 160 18.74 25.66 -21.98
C PRO A 160 19.75 25.20 -23.04
N PRO A 161 20.35 24.01 -22.87
CA PRO A 161 21.07 23.38 -23.97
C PRO A 161 20.13 23.35 -25.20
N PRO A 162 20.67 23.52 -26.43
CA PRO A 162 19.84 23.56 -27.63
C PRO A 162 18.92 22.33 -27.63
N ALA A 163 17.61 22.59 -27.67
CA ALA A 163 16.59 21.61 -27.31
C ALA A 163 16.93 20.25 -27.91
N ALA A 164 17.18 19.25 -27.05
CA ALA A 164 17.32 17.89 -27.49
C ALA A 164 16.04 17.57 -28.26
N GLY A 165 16.16 17.30 -29.57
CA GLY A 165 15.01 17.05 -30.43
C GLY A 165 14.11 15.99 -29.80
N PRO A 166 12.77 16.07 -30.00
CA PRO A 166 11.77 15.36 -29.20
C PRO A 166 12.24 13.95 -28.86
N ARG A 167 12.45 13.71 -27.56
CA ARG A 167 13.08 12.50 -27.05
C ARG A 167 12.11 11.36 -27.30
N LYS A 168 12.26 10.73 -28.47
CA LYS A 168 11.47 9.56 -28.84
C LYS A 168 11.55 8.58 -27.68
N PRO A 169 10.41 8.03 -27.22
CA PRO A 169 10.44 6.97 -26.22
C PRO A 169 11.43 5.91 -26.68
N VAL A 170 12.29 5.45 -25.78
CA VAL A 170 13.19 4.33 -26.08
C VAL A 170 12.30 3.09 -26.14
N THR A 171 11.73 2.83 -27.32
CA THR A 171 11.26 1.50 -27.70
C THR A 171 12.51 0.63 -27.78
N ILE A 172 12.87 0.05 -26.63
CA ILE A 172 13.98 -0.90 -26.49
C ILE A 172 13.78 -2.00 -27.55
N PRO A 173 14.83 -2.49 -28.23
CA PRO A 173 14.67 -3.36 -29.39
C PRO A 173 13.99 -4.70 -29.07
N THR A 174 12.66 -4.74 -29.15
CA THR A 174 11.91 -5.97 -29.28
C THR A 174 12.01 -6.45 -30.73
N THR A 175 12.33 -7.72 -30.95
CA THR A 175 12.16 -8.38 -32.26
C THR A 175 10.68 -8.57 -32.60
N GLU A 176 9.81 -8.39 -31.62
CA GLU A 176 8.36 -8.31 -31.71
C GLU A 176 7.98 -6.89 -32.19
N ALA A 177 7.13 -6.80 -33.21
CA ALA A 177 6.65 -5.51 -33.68
C ALA A 177 5.88 -4.80 -32.54
N PRO A 178 5.97 -3.45 -32.41
CA PRO A 178 5.07 -2.71 -31.53
C PRO A 178 3.61 -3.07 -31.81
N PRO A 179 2.69 -2.86 -30.86
CA PRO A 179 1.28 -2.82 -31.17
C PRO A 179 1.05 -1.97 -32.42
N LYS A 180 0.16 -2.38 -33.32
CA LYS A 180 -0.19 -1.50 -34.45
C LYS A 180 -0.82 -0.25 -33.87
N ALA A 181 -0.36 0.92 -34.33
CA ALA A 181 -1.03 2.16 -34.02
C ALA A 181 -2.51 1.99 -34.38
N PRO A 182 -3.46 2.46 -33.53
CA PRO A 182 -4.85 2.51 -33.96
C PRO A 182 -4.87 3.24 -35.31
N PRO A 183 -5.53 2.69 -36.34
CA PRO A 183 -5.54 3.35 -37.65
C PRO A 183 -6.06 4.77 -37.42
N PRO A 184 -5.49 5.79 -38.11
CA PRO A 184 -6.09 7.12 -38.08
C PRO A 184 -7.56 6.92 -38.44
N GLN A 185 -8.45 7.38 -37.56
CA GLN A 185 -9.88 7.24 -37.79
C GLN A 185 -10.26 8.12 -38.98
N THR A 186 -10.12 7.56 -40.18
CA THR A 186 -10.65 8.13 -41.40
C THR A 186 -12.16 8.20 -41.19
N VAL A 187 -12.63 9.40 -40.84
CA VAL A 187 -14.07 9.70 -40.79
C VAL A 187 -14.58 9.63 -42.22
N THR A 188 -14.91 8.42 -42.66
CA THR A 188 -15.72 8.19 -43.85
C THR A 188 -17.09 8.78 -43.57
N LEU A 189 -17.30 10.00 -44.07
CA LEU A 189 -18.62 10.63 -44.13
C LEU A 189 -19.52 9.77 -45.04
N SER A 190 -20.18 8.78 -44.44
CA SER A 190 -21.36 8.16 -45.04
C SER A 190 -22.46 9.22 -45.22
N PRO A 191 -23.27 9.13 -46.28
CA PRO A 191 -24.18 10.20 -46.68
C PRO A 191 -25.29 10.47 -45.65
N LEU A 192 -25.74 11.73 -45.67
CA LEU A 192 -26.81 12.37 -44.89
C LEU A 192 -27.82 11.45 -44.17
N PRO A 193 -28.16 11.74 -42.89
CA PRO A 193 -29.20 11.00 -42.18
C PRO A 193 -30.56 11.19 -42.87
N GLN A 194 -31.33 10.11 -42.96
CA GLN A 194 -32.72 10.16 -43.42
C GLN A 194 -33.58 10.92 -42.41
N THR A 195 -34.47 11.77 -42.91
CA THR A 195 -35.40 12.55 -42.10
C THR A 195 -36.42 11.64 -41.41
N VAL A 196 -36.21 11.35 -40.12
CA VAL A 196 -37.23 10.68 -39.29
C VAL A 196 -38.18 11.74 -38.74
N THR A 197 -39.40 11.78 -39.27
CA THR A 197 -40.47 12.64 -38.76
C THR A 197 -40.94 12.13 -37.40
N MET A 198 -40.43 12.74 -36.32
CA MET A 198 -40.90 12.49 -34.96
C MET A 198 -42.29 13.09 -34.77
N VAL A 199 -43.32 12.25 -34.64
CA VAL A 199 -44.64 12.66 -34.17
C VAL A 199 -44.55 12.92 -32.66
N PRO A 200 -44.87 14.12 -32.15
CA PRO A 200 -44.84 14.37 -30.71
C PRO A 200 -45.89 13.53 -29.97
N ALA A 201 -45.49 12.92 -28.86
CA ALA A 201 -46.44 12.31 -27.93
C ALA A 201 -47.26 13.39 -27.21
N SER A 202 -48.57 13.18 -27.09
CA SER A 202 -49.50 14.12 -26.46
C SER A 202 -49.16 14.38 -24.98
N PRO A 203 -49.41 15.61 -24.47
CA PRO A 203 -49.22 15.90 -23.05
C PRO A 203 -50.22 15.11 -22.17
N PRO A 204 -49.84 14.76 -20.92
CA PRO A 204 -50.74 14.09 -19.98
C PRO A 204 -51.88 15.01 -19.55
N SER A 205 -53.09 14.43 -19.43
CA SER A 205 -54.31 15.14 -19.02
C SER A 205 -54.32 15.51 -17.54
N GLU A 206 -54.79 16.72 -17.22
CA GLU A 206 -55.03 17.18 -15.85
C GLU A 206 -56.07 16.31 -15.12
N GLY A 207 -55.79 15.98 -13.85
CA GLY A 207 -56.78 15.47 -12.90
C GLY A 207 -57.44 16.63 -12.13
N PRO A 208 -58.69 16.47 -11.64
CA PRO A 208 -59.45 17.56 -11.03
C PRO A 208 -58.91 18.03 -9.66
N PRO A 209 -59.12 19.30 -9.27
CA PRO A 209 -58.53 19.89 -8.07
C PRO A 209 -59.27 19.53 -6.76
N PRO A 210 -58.57 19.47 -5.61
CA PRO A 210 -59.16 19.25 -4.28
C PRO A 210 -59.69 20.56 -3.62
N PRO A 211 -60.69 20.48 -2.72
CA PRO A 211 -61.28 21.61 -2.00
C PRO A 211 -60.46 22.09 -0.77
N PRO A 212 -60.77 23.27 -0.17
CA PRO A 212 -59.85 23.99 0.72
C PRO A 212 -60.05 23.78 2.25
N TRP A 213 -58.94 23.95 3.00
CA TRP A 213 -58.75 24.22 4.44
C TRP A 213 -59.48 23.42 5.54
N ALA A 214 -58.70 22.64 6.34
CA ALA A 214 -58.75 22.58 7.82
C ALA A 214 -57.49 21.82 8.37
N PRO A 215 -57.21 21.69 9.70
CA PRO A 215 -55.85 21.90 10.24
C PRO A 215 -55.06 20.64 10.67
N GLN A 216 -53.76 20.84 10.97
CA GLN A 216 -52.77 19.83 11.38
C GLN A 216 -52.98 19.28 12.83
N PRO A 217 -52.79 17.96 13.06
CA PRO A 217 -52.55 17.35 14.37
C PRO A 217 -51.04 17.08 14.67
N PRO A 218 -50.65 16.84 15.94
CA PRO A 218 -49.25 16.86 16.42
C PRO A 218 -48.47 15.53 16.22
N PRO A 219 -47.13 15.49 16.47
CA PRO A 219 -46.28 14.35 16.12
C PRO A 219 -46.33 13.18 17.12
N SER A 220 -46.00 11.98 16.65
CA SER A 220 -45.87 10.76 17.47
C SER A 220 -44.71 9.84 17.01
N GLU A 221 -44.19 9.09 17.97
CA GLU A 221 -42.87 8.41 18.04
C GLU A 221 -42.59 7.22 17.07
N PRO A 222 -41.32 6.75 16.96
CA PRO A 222 -40.91 5.69 16.03
C PRO A 222 -41.01 4.26 16.58
N ALA A 223 -41.09 3.27 15.67
CA ALA A 223 -41.19 1.83 15.96
C ALA A 223 -40.36 0.99 14.94
N PRO A 224 -40.06 -0.31 15.21
CA PRO A 224 -38.70 -0.83 15.00
C PRO A 224 -38.48 -1.83 13.83
N ALA A 225 -37.23 -2.34 13.75
CA ALA A 225 -36.67 -3.13 12.64
C ALA A 225 -37.29 -4.54 12.42
N PRO A 226 -37.22 -5.09 11.18
CA PRO A 226 -37.82 -6.38 10.81
C PRO A 226 -36.91 -7.61 11.05
N ALA A 227 -37.54 -8.78 11.16
CA ALA A 227 -36.91 -10.09 11.36
C ALA A 227 -37.05 -11.03 10.13
N SER A 228 -36.24 -12.09 10.10
CA SER A 228 -36.13 -13.08 9.01
C SER A 228 -37.33 -14.03 8.86
N PRO A 229 -37.58 -14.59 7.64
CA PRO A 229 -38.54 -15.69 7.42
C PRO A 229 -37.87 -17.05 7.09
N SER A 230 -38.63 -18.15 7.22
CA SER A 230 -38.23 -19.55 6.94
C SER A 230 -39.38 -20.37 6.33
N GLN A 231 -39.11 -21.14 5.25
CA GLN A 231 -39.78 -22.37 4.71
C GLN A 231 -41.35 -22.39 4.56
N ALA A 232 -42.04 -23.21 3.75
CA ALA A 232 -41.81 -24.45 2.95
C ALA A 232 -42.83 -24.44 1.74
N PRO A 233 -43.31 -25.54 1.05
CA PRO A 233 -43.06 -27.01 1.10
C PRO A 233 -42.81 -27.71 -0.29
N GLN A 234 -43.05 -29.04 -0.43
CA GLN A 234 -42.38 -29.98 -1.37
C GLN A 234 -43.25 -30.75 -2.42
N GLY A 235 -42.58 -31.26 -3.48
CA GLY A 235 -42.98 -32.35 -4.42
C GLY A 235 -42.36 -32.18 -5.84
N ALA A 236 -42.18 -33.17 -6.75
CA ALA A 236 -42.13 -34.65 -6.71
C ALA A 236 -41.41 -35.21 -8.01
N PRO A 237 -40.96 -36.50 -8.11
CA PRO A 237 -40.00 -36.98 -9.14
C PRO A 237 -40.55 -38.02 -10.17
N PRO A 238 -39.89 -38.31 -11.33
CA PRO A 238 -38.73 -39.26 -11.50
C PRO A 238 -37.68 -38.78 -12.58
N GLY A 239 -36.57 -39.42 -12.98
CA GLY A 239 -35.93 -40.76 -12.83
C GLY A 239 -34.50 -40.76 -13.49
N PRO A 240 -33.76 -41.90 -13.59
CA PRO A 240 -32.29 -41.90 -13.84
C PRO A 240 -31.83 -42.10 -15.32
N PRO A 241 -30.59 -41.69 -15.70
CA PRO A 241 -30.05 -41.79 -17.08
C PRO A 241 -29.10 -42.99 -17.34
N PRO A 242 -28.89 -43.39 -18.62
CA PRO A 242 -27.96 -44.45 -19.04
C PRO A 242 -26.52 -43.96 -19.45
N PRO A 243 -25.53 -44.87 -19.59
CA PRO A 243 -24.08 -44.55 -19.75
C PRO A 243 -23.57 -44.43 -21.22
N PRO A 244 -22.28 -44.07 -21.47
CA PRO A 244 -21.85 -43.41 -22.72
C PRO A 244 -21.18 -44.31 -23.78
N ALA A 245 -20.99 -43.76 -25.00
CA ALA A 245 -20.19 -44.37 -26.08
C ALA A 245 -19.46 -43.34 -26.97
N SER A 246 -18.32 -43.74 -27.54
CA SER A 246 -17.46 -43.10 -28.57
C SER A 246 -16.52 -44.20 -29.13
N PRO A 247 -15.83 -44.09 -30.29
CA PRO A 247 -15.50 -42.87 -31.07
C PRO A 247 -15.53 -42.95 -32.64
N ALA A 248 -15.44 -41.76 -33.28
CA ALA A 248 -14.75 -41.42 -34.56
C ALA A 248 -15.17 -42.06 -35.93
N PRO A 249 -14.72 -41.54 -37.11
CA PRO A 249 -14.33 -40.17 -37.56
C PRO A 249 -15.31 -39.69 -38.70
N PRO A 250 -15.04 -38.76 -39.67
CA PRO A 250 -13.92 -37.84 -39.93
C PRO A 250 -14.33 -36.34 -40.10
N ALA A 251 -14.09 -35.70 -41.28
CA ALA A 251 -14.11 -34.23 -41.53
C ALA A 251 -14.33 -33.89 -43.03
N PRO A 252 -14.18 -32.64 -43.56
CA PRO A 252 -14.19 -31.28 -42.95
C PRO A 252 -15.06 -30.22 -43.70
N ALA A 253 -15.34 -29.06 -43.08
CA ALA A 253 -15.69 -27.79 -43.78
C ALA A 253 -15.41 -26.53 -42.92
N ALA A 254 -15.27 -25.37 -43.58
CA ALA A 254 -14.68 -24.11 -43.07
C ALA A 254 -15.62 -23.22 -42.20
N PRO A 255 -15.12 -22.16 -41.52
CA PRO A 255 -15.77 -21.57 -40.34
C PRO A 255 -16.70 -20.37 -40.62
N GLY A 256 -17.65 -20.14 -39.71
CA GLY A 256 -18.55 -18.98 -39.72
C GLY A 256 -18.69 -18.30 -38.34
N ALA A 257 -18.42 -17.00 -38.33
CA ALA A 257 -18.77 -15.95 -37.35
C ALA A 257 -19.13 -16.36 -35.90
N ALA A 258 -18.22 -16.05 -34.96
CA ALA A 258 -18.55 -15.94 -33.53
C ALA A 258 -18.94 -14.49 -33.17
N ASN A 259 -20.00 -14.32 -32.38
CA ASN A 259 -20.47 -13.00 -31.93
C ASN A 259 -19.47 -12.34 -30.97
N HIS A 260 -19.01 -11.13 -31.30
CA HIS A 260 -18.29 -10.29 -30.34
C HIS A 260 -19.29 -9.62 -29.38
N GLY A 261 -19.42 -10.17 -28.18
CA GLY A 261 -20.06 -9.47 -27.06
C GLY A 261 -19.21 -8.25 -26.67
N GLY A 262 -19.79 -7.05 -26.74
CA GLY A 262 -19.10 -5.82 -26.38
C GLY A 262 -18.86 -5.72 -24.87
N GLY A 263 -17.67 -6.12 -24.43
CA GLY A 263 -17.17 -5.83 -23.09
C GLY A 263 -16.49 -4.47 -23.07
N THR A 264 -17.01 -3.52 -22.28
CA THR A 264 -16.36 -2.23 -22.05
C THR A 264 -15.06 -2.45 -21.28
N VAL A 265 -13.91 -2.21 -21.92
CA VAL A 265 -12.60 -2.31 -21.27
C VAL A 265 -12.35 -1.04 -20.47
N THR A 266 -12.64 -1.07 -19.17
CA THR A 266 -12.22 -0.02 -18.24
C THR A 266 -10.70 -0.13 -18.03
N ILE A 267 -9.93 0.75 -18.67
CA ILE A 267 -8.51 0.91 -18.37
C ILE A 267 -8.40 1.40 -16.91
N PRO A 268 -7.60 0.76 -16.03
CA PRO A 268 -7.46 1.22 -14.65
C PRO A 268 -6.86 2.62 -14.66
N ALA A 269 -7.64 3.60 -14.22
CA ALA A 269 -7.20 4.99 -14.24
C ALA A 269 -6.08 5.22 -13.22
N TYR A 270 -4.99 5.81 -13.70
CA TYR A 270 -4.16 6.73 -12.95
C TYR A 270 -5.05 7.65 -12.10
N SER A 271 -4.64 7.98 -10.87
CA SER A 271 -5.37 8.97 -10.06
C SER A 271 -5.12 10.38 -10.61
N GLY A 272 -5.71 10.65 -11.77
CA GLY A 272 -6.03 12.02 -12.16
C GLY A 272 -6.88 12.63 -11.06
N GLY A 273 -6.47 13.81 -10.57
CA GLY A 273 -7.39 14.68 -9.85
C GLY A 273 -8.62 14.93 -10.73
N ALA A 274 -9.80 15.16 -10.14
CA ALA A 274 -11.10 15.17 -10.84
C ALA A 274 -11.30 16.28 -11.91
N GLN A 275 -10.23 16.97 -12.33
CA GLN A 275 -10.22 17.96 -13.39
C GLN A 275 -9.78 17.35 -14.72
N THR A 276 -10.66 16.58 -15.34
CA THR A 276 -10.54 16.20 -16.75
C THR A 276 -10.88 17.40 -17.63
N ILE A 277 -9.88 18.07 -18.21
CA ILE A 277 -10.11 19.13 -19.18
C ILE A 277 -10.27 18.50 -20.56
N LYS A 278 -11.46 18.65 -21.16
CA LYS A 278 -11.67 18.31 -22.57
C LYS A 278 -10.85 19.26 -23.44
N ALA A 279 -9.94 18.72 -24.25
CA ALA A 279 -9.30 19.49 -25.31
C ALA A 279 -10.37 19.98 -26.28
N GLY A 280 -10.48 21.30 -26.46
CA GLY A 280 -11.43 21.90 -27.40
C GLY A 280 -10.96 21.71 -28.83
N ASN A 281 -11.55 20.76 -29.55
CA ASN A 281 -11.29 20.59 -30.98
C ASN A 281 -11.83 21.79 -31.78
N PRO A 282 -11.02 22.41 -32.66
CA PRO A 282 -11.55 23.24 -33.74
C PRO A 282 -12.40 22.36 -34.67
N HIS A 283 -13.66 22.73 -34.92
CA HIS A 283 -14.44 22.08 -35.96
C HIS A 283 -13.82 22.33 -37.35
N PRO A 284 -13.80 21.35 -38.27
CA PRO A 284 -13.31 21.57 -39.62
C PRO A 284 -14.32 22.40 -40.41
N LEU A 285 -14.02 23.68 -40.62
CA LEU A 285 -14.59 24.45 -41.72
C LEU A 285 -13.80 24.16 -43.02
N ALA A 286 -14.47 24.35 -44.15
CA ALA A 286 -14.01 23.98 -45.49
C ALA A 286 -12.60 24.53 -45.85
N PRO A 287 -11.86 23.89 -46.78
CA PRO A 287 -10.46 24.22 -47.05
C PRO A 287 -10.29 25.58 -47.73
N THR A 288 -10.09 26.62 -46.92
CA THR A 288 -9.35 27.81 -47.34
C THR A 288 -7.84 27.49 -47.39
N PRO A 289 -7.06 28.18 -48.24
CA PRO A 289 -5.61 27.99 -48.31
C PRO A 289 -4.98 28.16 -46.93
N THR A 290 -4.17 27.19 -46.52
CA THR A 290 -3.61 27.12 -45.17
C THR A 290 -2.85 28.40 -44.83
N PRO A 291 -3.22 29.13 -43.77
CA PRO A 291 -2.29 30.08 -43.17
C PRO A 291 -1.03 29.32 -42.74
N PRO A 292 0.14 29.98 -42.66
CA PRO A 292 1.35 29.33 -42.19
C PRO A 292 1.09 28.69 -40.82
N PRO A 293 1.70 27.52 -40.53
CA PRO A 293 1.47 26.84 -39.27
C PRO A 293 1.73 27.82 -38.11
N PRO A 294 0.91 27.80 -37.05
CA PRO A 294 1.23 28.57 -35.85
C PRO A 294 2.65 28.19 -35.44
N PRO A 295 3.49 29.17 -35.04
CA PRO A 295 4.84 28.87 -34.61
C PRO A 295 4.76 27.81 -33.50
N PRO A 296 5.68 26.82 -33.47
CA PRO A 296 5.72 25.87 -32.38
C PRO A 296 5.73 26.65 -31.06
N PRO A 297 5.03 26.18 -30.00
CA PRO A 297 5.05 26.85 -28.71
C PRO A 297 6.51 27.10 -28.36
N ALA A 298 6.86 28.38 -28.20
CA ALA A 298 8.24 28.74 -27.93
C ALA A 298 8.70 27.93 -26.72
N PRO A 299 9.88 27.27 -26.78
CA PRO A 299 10.38 26.58 -25.61
C PRO A 299 10.34 27.56 -24.45
N LEU A 300 9.81 27.14 -23.30
CA LEU A 300 9.76 27.95 -22.07
C LEU A 300 11.17 28.01 -21.46
N ALA A 301 12.11 28.45 -22.29
CA ALA A 301 13.53 28.67 -22.11
C ALA A 301 13.79 29.99 -21.35
N GLY A 302 13.02 30.21 -20.28
CA GLY A 302 13.17 31.33 -19.37
C GLY A 302 13.10 30.82 -17.93
N PRO A 303 13.49 31.63 -16.94
CA PRO A 303 13.43 31.22 -15.54
C PRO A 303 11.98 30.88 -15.15
N ASP A 304 11.80 29.64 -14.71
CA ASP A 304 10.61 29.14 -14.01
C ASP A 304 10.84 29.14 -12.49
N ALA A 305 9.76 28.98 -11.73
CA ALA A 305 9.77 28.94 -10.27
C ALA A 305 9.87 27.50 -9.70
N TYR A 306 10.00 26.48 -10.56
CA TYR A 306 10.03 25.10 -10.13
C TYR A 306 11.41 24.72 -9.55
N SER A 307 11.41 23.85 -8.55
CA SER A 307 12.59 23.18 -8.01
C SER A 307 12.13 21.94 -7.26
N GLY A 308 12.95 20.88 -7.26
CA GLY A 308 12.78 19.77 -6.33
C GLY A 308 12.96 20.24 -4.88
N ILE A 309 12.43 19.48 -3.93
CA ILE A 309 12.50 19.76 -2.48
C ILE A 309 13.96 19.81 -2.00
N ALA A 310 14.80 18.88 -2.48
CA ALA A 310 16.22 18.78 -2.15
C ALA A 310 17.05 18.81 -3.45
N PRO A 311 17.19 20.00 -4.08
CA PRO A 311 17.70 20.14 -5.45
C PRO A 311 19.21 19.93 -5.61
N ASP A 312 19.94 19.73 -4.51
CA ASP A 312 21.40 19.51 -4.52
C ASP A 312 21.75 18.02 -4.23
N VAL A 313 20.77 17.11 -4.25
CA VAL A 313 20.97 15.65 -4.07
C VAL A 313 21.50 14.96 -5.34
N GLU A 314 22.05 13.76 -5.16
CA GLU A 314 22.26 12.80 -6.26
C GLU A 314 21.05 11.85 -6.36
N ILE A 315 20.50 11.65 -7.56
CA ILE A 315 19.35 10.74 -7.78
C ILE A 315 19.86 9.41 -8.35
N ILE A 316 19.53 8.29 -7.72
CA ILE A 316 19.76 6.94 -8.26
C ILE A 316 18.44 6.44 -8.87
N ALA A 317 18.40 6.24 -10.18
CA ALA A 317 17.21 5.83 -10.90
C ALA A 317 17.11 4.30 -11.01
N ILE A 318 16.12 3.69 -10.35
CA ILE A 318 15.88 2.24 -10.40
C ILE A 318 14.51 2.00 -11.00
N ARG A 319 14.46 1.46 -12.22
CA ARG A 319 13.18 1.05 -12.82
C ARG A 319 12.77 -0.30 -12.24
N GLN A 320 11.68 -0.34 -11.49
CA GLN A 320 11.15 -1.55 -10.86
C GLN A 320 9.70 -1.86 -11.23
N SER A 321 8.92 -0.85 -11.64
CA SER A 321 7.56 -1.04 -12.15
C SER A 321 7.37 -0.37 -13.51
N SER A 322 6.27 -0.72 -14.19
CA SER A 322 5.78 -0.06 -15.41
C SER A 322 4.36 -0.57 -15.66
N GLN A 323 3.47 0.29 -16.17
CA GLN A 323 2.18 -0.10 -16.74
C GLN A 323 2.29 -0.41 -18.23
N ALA A 324 3.25 0.22 -18.93
CA ALA A 324 3.50 -0.01 -20.34
C ALA A 324 4.10 -1.39 -20.67
N PHE A 325 4.69 -2.08 -19.69
CA PHE A 325 5.33 -3.39 -19.84
C PHE A 325 4.72 -4.44 -18.92
N GLY A 326 4.76 -5.71 -19.32
CA GLY A 326 4.31 -6.84 -18.50
C GLY A 326 4.88 -8.17 -18.97
N LEU A 327 4.57 -9.25 -18.26
CA LEU A 327 5.06 -10.60 -18.56
C LEU A 327 4.73 -10.99 -20.02
N LYS A 328 5.74 -11.49 -20.74
CA LYS A 328 5.58 -11.92 -22.13
C LYS A 328 4.59 -13.07 -22.25
N ASP A 329 4.79 -14.09 -21.41
CA ASP A 329 4.06 -15.36 -21.41
C ASP A 329 3.31 -15.57 -20.08
N ALA A 330 2.35 -14.68 -19.80
CA ALA A 330 1.66 -14.56 -18.52
C ALA A 330 0.77 -15.75 -18.09
N TYR A 331 0.61 -16.78 -18.95
CA TYR A 331 -0.28 -17.94 -18.77
C TYR A 331 0.49 -19.27 -18.82
N THR A 332 1.68 -19.34 -18.23
CA THR A 332 2.62 -20.47 -18.37
C THR A 332 2.62 -21.47 -17.21
N GLY A 333 1.76 -21.29 -16.20
CA GLY A 333 1.63 -22.18 -15.05
C GLY A 333 0.20 -22.26 -14.51
N ASP A 334 0.03 -22.99 -13.40
CA ASP A 334 -1.27 -23.21 -12.74
C ASP A 334 -1.77 -21.99 -11.92
N GLU A 335 -0.92 -20.98 -11.72
CA GLU A 335 -1.27 -19.75 -11.01
C GLU A 335 -2.04 -18.76 -11.90
N ASP A 336 -2.95 -18.00 -11.28
CA ASP A 336 -3.59 -16.87 -11.97
C ASP A 336 -2.55 -15.76 -12.28
N PRO A 337 -2.55 -15.18 -13.50
CA PRO A 337 -1.56 -14.18 -13.90
C PRO A 337 -1.45 -12.95 -13.00
N GLN A 338 -2.53 -12.56 -12.30
CA GLN A 338 -2.50 -11.42 -11.36
C GLN A 338 -1.77 -11.79 -10.07
N THR A 339 -1.84 -13.06 -9.66
CA THR A 339 -1.12 -13.56 -8.49
C THR A 339 0.38 -13.64 -8.80
N SER A 340 0.78 -14.24 -9.93
CA SER A 340 2.19 -14.32 -10.32
C SER A 340 2.82 -12.94 -10.61
N ALA A 341 2.04 -11.98 -11.14
CA ALA A 341 2.48 -10.59 -11.28
C ALA A 341 2.75 -9.91 -9.92
N LYS A 342 1.91 -10.16 -8.91
CA LYS A 342 2.13 -9.62 -7.54
C LYS A 342 3.33 -10.26 -6.86
N ILE A 343 3.51 -11.57 -7.00
CA ILE A 343 4.70 -12.29 -6.50
C ILE A 343 5.96 -11.68 -7.14
N SER A 344 6.00 -11.60 -8.48
CA SER A 344 7.12 -11.00 -9.22
C SER A 344 7.40 -9.56 -8.78
N GLY A 345 6.36 -8.74 -8.58
CA GLY A 345 6.48 -7.36 -8.11
C GLY A 345 7.06 -7.24 -6.70
N VAL A 346 6.63 -8.09 -5.76
CA VAL A 346 7.19 -8.16 -4.40
C VAL A 346 8.65 -8.63 -4.42
N GLU A 347 8.99 -9.61 -5.25
CA GLU A 347 10.36 -10.11 -5.40
C GLU A 347 11.32 -9.09 -6.04
N THR A 348 10.91 -8.41 -7.12
CA THR A 348 11.74 -7.35 -7.73
C THR A 348 11.87 -6.15 -6.82
N MET A 349 10.82 -5.77 -6.08
CA MET A 349 10.88 -4.71 -5.08
C MET A 349 11.87 -5.04 -3.96
N ALA A 350 11.85 -6.27 -3.44
CA ALA A 350 12.79 -6.72 -2.43
C ALA A 350 14.25 -6.64 -2.92
N ARG A 351 14.53 -7.09 -4.15
CA ARG A 351 15.85 -6.97 -4.78
C ARG A 351 16.25 -5.50 -5.01
N ALA A 352 15.35 -4.67 -5.52
CA ALA A 352 15.58 -3.25 -5.78
C ALA A 352 15.91 -2.46 -4.49
N ILE A 353 15.27 -2.78 -3.36
CA ILE A 353 15.58 -2.17 -2.05
C ILE A 353 16.99 -2.54 -1.58
N VAL A 354 17.38 -3.82 -1.69
CA VAL A 354 18.76 -4.27 -1.36
C VAL A 354 19.78 -3.58 -2.28
N HIS A 355 19.49 -3.51 -3.59
CA HIS A 355 20.35 -2.88 -4.58
C HIS A 355 20.54 -1.37 -4.30
N ALA A 356 19.44 -0.63 -4.09
CA ALA A 356 19.47 0.78 -3.71
C ALA A 356 20.36 1.03 -2.47
N ALA A 357 20.18 0.21 -1.44
CA ALA A 357 20.93 0.31 -0.21
C ALA A 357 22.42 -0.04 -0.37
N ASN A 358 22.76 -0.95 -1.30
CA ASN A 358 24.15 -1.29 -1.64
C ASN A 358 24.83 -0.26 -2.55
N LEU A 359 24.07 0.46 -3.40
CA LEU A 359 24.53 1.66 -4.12
C LEU A 359 24.78 2.87 -3.19
N GLY A 360 24.50 2.73 -1.89
CA GLY A 360 24.74 3.77 -0.89
C GLY A 360 23.62 4.82 -0.80
N ALA A 361 22.40 4.47 -1.23
CA ALA A 361 21.24 5.34 -1.06
C ALA A 361 21.02 5.69 0.42
N SER A 362 20.98 6.98 0.73
CA SER A 362 20.68 7.51 2.06
C SER A 362 19.17 7.66 2.28
N VAL A 363 18.42 7.88 1.22
CA VAL A 363 16.95 7.81 1.21
C VAL A 363 16.54 6.89 0.06
N ILE A 364 15.53 6.05 0.27
CA ILE A 364 14.96 5.16 -0.74
C ILE A 364 13.48 5.52 -0.85
N ASN A 365 13.10 6.17 -1.94
CA ASN A 365 11.74 6.49 -2.31
C ASN A 365 11.11 5.32 -3.08
N ILE A 366 9.94 4.86 -2.63
CA ILE A 366 9.16 3.77 -3.24
C ILE A 366 7.76 4.28 -3.55
N SER A 367 7.54 4.68 -4.79
CA SER A 367 6.29 5.33 -5.22
C SER A 367 5.21 4.35 -5.65
N ASP A 368 5.61 3.19 -6.17
CA ASP A 368 4.69 2.15 -6.59
C ASP A 368 4.59 1.05 -5.53
N VAL A 369 3.37 0.61 -5.26
CA VAL A 369 3.03 -0.22 -4.11
C VAL A 369 2.05 -1.30 -4.51
N THR A 370 2.23 -2.50 -3.94
CA THR A 370 1.36 -3.64 -4.25
C THR A 370 0.26 -3.76 -3.21
N CYS A 371 -1.00 -3.67 -3.65
CA CYS A 371 -2.17 -3.86 -2.82
C CYS A 371 -2.67 -5.31 -2.86
N MET A 372 -2.96 -5.86 -1.68
CA MET A 372 -3.41 -7.23 -1.47
C MET A 372 -4.57 -7.30 -0.51
N SER A 373 -5.45 -8.28 -0.71
CA SER A 373 -6.48 -8.61 0.27
C SER A 373 -5.83 -9.12 1.55
N ALA A 374 -6.31 -8.67 2.70
CA ALA A 374 -5.99 -9.20 4.01
C ALA A 374 -6.16 -10.74 4.13
N ARG A 375 -6.99 -11.32 3.25
CA ARG A 375 -7.27 -12.77 3.20
C ARG A 375 -6.38 -13.55 2.22
N ASN A 376 -5.58 -12.87 1.39
CA ASN A 376 -4.70 -13.47 0.41
C ASN A 376 -3.46 -12.58 0.21
N ILE A 377 -2.52 -12.71 1.15
CA ILE A 377 -1.25 -12.00 1.16
C ILE A 377 -0.18 -12.95 0.62
N VAL A 378 0.59 -12.52 -0.39
CA VAL A 378 1.71 -13.32 -0.93
C VAL A 378 2.85 -13.38 0.08
N ASP A 379 3.79 -14.33 -0.09
CA ASP A 379 4.98 -14.37 0.77
C ASP A 379 5.81 -13.09 0.61
N GLN A 380 6.09 -12.43 1.74
CA GLN A 380 6.84 -11.17 1.81
C GLN A 380 8.07 -11.28 2.72
N ARG A 381 8.51 -12.49 3.10
CA ARG A 381 9.69 -12.67 3.98
C ARG A 381 10.93 -11.98 3.40
N ALA A 382 11.19 -12.14 2.11
CA ALA A 382 12.32 -11.49 1.44
C ALA A 382 12.19 -9.95 1.39
N LEU A 383 10.97 -9.43 1.21
CA LEU A 383 10.71 -7.99 1.21
C LEU A 383 10.90 -7.38 2.62
N GLY A 384 10.37 -8.03 3.66
CA GLY A 384 10.60 -7.61 5.05
C GLY A 384 12.09 -7.65 5.43
N ALA A 385 12.80 -8.70 5.00
CA ALA A 385 14.24 -8.80 5.19
C ALA A 385 15.02 -7.67 4.47
N ALA A 386 14.69 -7.39 3.21
CA ALA A 386 15.27 -6.30 2.42
C ALA A 386 15.02 -4.92 3.06
N VAL A 387 13.79 -4.66 3.50
CA VAL A 387 13.39 -3.44 4.21
C VAL A 387 14.20 -3.27 5.52
N ARG A 388 14.28 -4.31 6.35
CA ARG A 388 15.09 -4.29 7.58
C ARG A 388 16.58 -4.07 7.28
N TYR A 389 17.12 -4.75 6.26
CA TYR A 389 18.51 -4.63 5.83
C TYR A 389 18.86 -3.19 5.43
N ALA A 390 18.05 -2.59 4.55
CA ALA A 390 18.23 -1.22 4.11
C ALA A 390 18.13 -0.23 5.29
N ALA A 391 17.10 -0.34 6.12
CA ALA A 391 16.87 0.58 7.24
C ALA A 391 17.88 0.44 8.40
N VAL A 392 18.29 -0.79 8.76
CA VAL A 392 19.09 -1.04 9.99
C VAL A 392 20.57 -1.30 9.71
N GLU A 393 20.91 -1.93 8.59
CA GLU A 393 22.29 -2.35 8.28
C GLU A 393 22.96 -1.42 7.28
N ARG A 394 22.19 -0.83 6.35
CA ARG A 394 22.64 0.25 5.45
C ARG A 394 22.25 1.65 5.92
N ASN A 395 21.47 1.77 7.00
CA ASN A 395 21.05 3.04 7.58
C ASN A 395 20.35 3.96 6.56
N ALA A 396 19.52 3.41 5.67
CA ALA A 396 18.77 4.15 4.66
C ALA A 396 17.36 4.49 5.16
N VAL A 397 16.89 5.73 4.94
CA VAL A 397 15.49 6.10 5.24
C VAL A 397 14.61 5.58 4.11
N ILE A 398 13.68 4.68 4.39
CA ILE A 398 12.74 4.16 3.39
C ILE A 398 11.45 4.95 3.50
N VAL A 399 11.03 5.56 2.40
CA VAL A 399 9.80 6.35 2.29
C VAL A 399 8.92 5.71 1.22
N ALA A 400 7.68 5.37 1.57
CA ALA A 400 6.76 4.69 0.65
C ALA A 400 5.41 5.39 0.57
N ALA A 401 4.78 5.32 -0.60
CA ALA A 401 3.41 5.78 -0.79
C ALA A 401 2.42 4.97 0.09
N ALA A 402 1.37 5.60 0.62
CA ALA A 402 0.30 4.88 1.33
C ALA A 402 -0.58 4.00 0.41
N GLY A 403 -0.50 4.20 -0.91
CA GLY A 403 -1.39 3.60 -1.90
C GLY A 403 -2.56 4.51 -2.24
N ASP A 404 -3.17 4.29 -3.41
CA ASP A 404 -4.28 5.08 -3.92
C ASP A 404 -5.45 4.17 -4.27
N THR A 405 -6.67 4.53 -3.88
CA THR A 405 -7.90 3.78 -4.15
C THR A 405 -8.28 3.68 -5.64
N SER A 406 -7.67 4.49 -6.51
CA SER A 406 -7.80 4.32 -7.97
C SER A 406 -6.98 3.13 -8.50
N LYS A 407 -5.91 2.73 -7.80
CA LYS A 407 -5.06 1.61 -8.20
C LYS A 407 -5.80 0.28 -8.00
N LYS A 408 -5.51 -0.68 -8.88
CA LYS A 408 -6.09 -2.01 -8.84
C LYS A 408 -5.83 -2.70 -7.49
N ASP A 409 -6.88 -3.31 -6.95
CA ASP A 409 -6.91 -4.01 -5.65
C ASP A 409 -6.65 -3.16 -4.40
N CYS A 410 -6.37 -1.85 -4.55
CA CYS A 410 -6.22 -0.92 -3.43
C CYS A 410 -7.61 -0.48 -2.94
N LYS A 411 -8.21 -1.22 -2.01
CA LYS A 411 -9.48 -0.81 -1.38
C LYS A 411 -9.23 -0.03 -0.11
N GLN A 412 -10.10 0.93 0.18
CA GLN A 412 -10.04 1.73 1.40
C GLN A 412 -10.23 0.86 2.64
N ASN A 413 -9.40 1.08 3.68
CA ASN A 413 -9.56 0.44 4.98
C ASN A 413 -10.46 1.29 5.90
N PRO A 414 -11.01 0.72 6.98
CA PRO A 414 -11.59 1.50 8.07
C PRO A 414 -10.59 2.52 8.63
N ILE A 415 -11.05 3.76 8.81
CA ILE A 415 -10.21 4.86 9.29
C ILE A 415 -9.96 4.75 10.80
N PHE A 416 -10.99 4.37 11.58
CA PHE A 416 -10.92 4.21 13.03
C PHE A 416 -12.18 3.53 13.60
N ASP A 417 -12.02 2.65 14.60
CA ASP A 417 -13.13 2.09 15.40
C ASP A 417 -13.09 2.62 16.85
N PRO A 418 -14.02 3.51 17.27
CA PRO A 418 -14.09 4.02 18.64
C PRO A 418 -14.38 2.96 19.70
N LEU A 419 -14.90 1.79 19.32
CA LEU A 419 -15.28 0.73 20.25
C LEU A 419 -14.09 -0.19 20.61
N LYS A 420 -12.93 -0.02 19.96
CA LYS A 420 -11.70 -0.80 20.21
C LYS A 420 -10.55 0.05 20.76
N PRO A 421 -10.63 0.62 21.98
CA PRO A 421 -9.58 1.50 22.53
C PRO A 421 -8.21 0.81 22.76
N LYS A 422 -8.14 -0.53 22.68
CA LYS A 422 -6.89 -1.30 22.74
C LYS A 422 -6.20 -1.50 21.39
N ASP A 423 -6.87 -1.12 20.29
CA ASP A 423 -6.34 -1.13 18.94
C ASP A 423 -6.53 0.27 18.32
N PRO A 424 -5.80 1.28 18.80
CA PRO A 424 -6.04 2.69 18.44
C PRO A 424 -5.77 3.02 16.96
N ARG A 425 -5.13 2.10 16.23
CA ARG A 425 -4.87 2.17 14.79
C ARG A 425 -5.71 1.17 13.97
N ASP A 426 -6.60 0.40 14.61
CA ASP A 426 -7.53 -0.56 14.00
C ASP A 426 -6.87 -1.61 13.08
N TRP A 427 -5.70 -2.14 13.50
CA TRP A 427 -5.00 -3.25 12.82
C TRP A 427 -5.92 -4.45 12.58
N ASN A 428 -6.81 -4.75 13.53
CA ASN A 428 -7.75 -5.87 13.44
C ASN A 428 -8.83 -5.69 12.35
N ALA A 429 -9.01 -4.49 11.80
CA ALA A 429 -9.98 -4.20 10.75
C ALA A 429 -9.36 -3.97 9.36
N VAL A 430 -8.05 -4.18 9.20
CA VAL A 430 -7.37 -4.11 7.90
C VAL A 430 -7.99 -5.12 6.92
N THR A 431 -8.39 -4.62 5.75
CA THR A 431 -8.94 -5.43 4.65
C THR A 431 -8.07 -5.42 3.40
N THR A 432 -7.27 -4.35 3.22
CA THR A 432 -6.28 -4.21 2.15
C THR A 432 -4.93 -3.90 2.78
N VAL A 433 -3.98 -4.82 2.59
CA VAL A 433 -2.56 -4.62 2.91
C VAL A 433 -1.89 -3.89 1.75
N VAL A 434 -1.10 -2.86 2.06
CA VAL A 434 -0.26 -2.15 1.09
C VAL A 434 1.20 -2.40 1.42
N THR A 435 1.97 -2.89 0.46
CA THR A 435 3.40 -3.21 0.65
C THR A 435 4.29 -2.36 -0.28
N PRO A 436 5.43 -1.82 0.20
CA PRO A 436 6.10 -2.11 1.48
C PRO A 436 5.58 -1.31 2.69
N SER A 437 4.56 -0.47 2.47
CA SER A 437 4.03 0.50 3.44
C SER A 437 3.69 -0.09 4.82
N TRP A 438 3.12 -1.29 4.87
CA TRP A 438 2.77 -1.97 6.14
C TRP A 438 3.95 -2.38 7.04
N PHE A 439 5.20 -2.30 6.57
CA PHE A 439 6.42 -2.50 7.39
C PHE A 439 6.77 -1.22 8.18
N SER A 440 5.79 -0.65 8.90
CA SER A 440 5.85 0.70 9.49
C SER A 440 6.97 0.95 10.50
N ASP A 441 7.54 -0.09 11.11
CA ASP A 441 8.71 0.05 11.98
C ASP A 441 9.98 0.49 11.22
N TYR A 442 10.00 0.32 9.89
CA TYR A 442 11.17 0.54 9.02
C TYR A 442 10.88 1.47 7.83
N VAL A 443 9.61 1.61 7.46
CA VAL A 443 9.13 2.37 6.29
C VAL A 443 8.25 3.52 6.75
N LEU A 444 8.67 4.75 6.46
CA LEU A 444 7.82 5.93 6.65
C LEU A 444 6.79 5.97 5.52
N THR A 445 5.57 5.53 5.84
CA THR A 445 4.46 5.58 4.88
C THR A 445 3.82 6.96 4.82
N VAL A 446 3.62 7.44 3.60
CA VAL A 446 3.15 8.80 3.30
C VAL A 446 1.75 8.79 2.70
N GLY A 447 0.79 9.33 3.44
CA GLY A 447 -0.55 9.67 2.95
C GLY A 447 -0.56 10.97 2.16
N ALA A 448 -1.65 11.23 1.44
CA ALA A 448 -1.78 12.41 0.59
C ALA A 448 -2.78 13.44 1.12
N VAL A 449 -2.43 14.72 0.97
CA VAL A 449 -3.31 15.89 1.16
C VAL A 449 -3.45 16.73 -0.09
N ASP A 450 -4.49 17.56 -0.15
CA ASP A 450 -4.60 18.65 -1.14
C ASP A 450 -3.65 19.82 -0.82
N SER A 451 -3.64 20.85 -1.67
CA SER A 451 -2.84 22.08 -1.47
C SER A 451 -3.25 22.93 -0.26
N GLU A 452 -4.38 22.60 0.36
CA GLU A 452 -4.97 23.28 1.50
C GLU A 452 -4.76 22.47 2.81
N GLY A 453 -4.19 21.25 2.71
CA GLY A 453 -3.85 20.37 3.82
C GLY A 453 -4.95 19.38 4.25
N HIS A 454 -6.05 19.27 3.52
CA HIS A 454 -7.09 18.28 3.80
C HIS A 454 -6.71 16.91 3.21
N PRO A 455 -7.12 15.79 3.83
CA PRO A 455 -6.92 14.46 3.24
C PRO A 455 -7.42 14.41 1.79
N GLN A 456 -6.56 13.98 0.86
CA GLN A 456 -6.90 14.00 -0.57
C GLN A 456 -8.12 13.11 -0.86
N THR A 457 -9.04 13.61 -1.69
CA THR A 457 -10.26 12.89 -2.10
C THR A 457 -10.33 12.68 -3.61
N GLN A 458 -11.14 11.70 -4.05
CA GLN A 458 -11.38 11.41 -5.46
C GLN A 458 -12.87 11.18 -5.76
N GLY A 459 -13.22 11.22 -7.04
CA GLY A 459 -14.57 11.01 -7.57
C GLY A 459 -15.22 12.32 -8.01
N ALA A 460 -16.25 12.22 -8.85
CA ALA A 460 -16.89 13.37 -9.51
C ALA A 460 -17.48 14.43 -8.55
N ASN A 461 -17.63 14.11 -7.26
CA ASN A 461 -18.04 15.04 -6.19
C ASN A 461 -17.18 14.86 -4.91
N GLY A 462 -15.93 14.41 -5.00
CA GLY A 462 -15.04 14.22 -3.83
C GLY A 462 -15.53 13.15 -2.82
N GLN A 463 -16.08 12.04 -3.32
CA GLN A 463 -16.90 11.11 -2.54
C GLN A 463 -16.14 10.13 -1.63
N GLY A 464 -14.81 10.16 -1.60
CA GLY A 464 -14.02 9.39 -0.62
C GLY A 464 -12.54 9.74 -0.64
N PRO A 465 -11.77 9.38 0.41
CA PRO A 465 -10.33 9.60 0.46
C PRO A 465 -9.62 8.77 -0.61
N SER A 466 -8.78 9.41 -1.42
CA SER A 466 -7.99 8.72 -2.46
C SER A 466 -6.83 7.94 -1.86
N SER A 467 -6.16 8.51 -0.85
CA SER A 467 -5.11 7.83 -0.09
C SER A 467 -5.70 6.63 0.67
N VAL A 468 -5.12 5.45 0.51
CA VAL A 468 -5.50 4.26 1.29
C VAL A 468 -5.09 4.48 2.74
N ALA A 469 -6.07 4.52 3.64
CA ALA A 469 -5.85 4.60 5.07
C ALA A 469 -5.26 3.29 5.60
N GLY A 470 -4.47 3.38 6.66
CA GLY A 470 -3.96 2.21 7.34
C GLY A 470 -3.26 2.50 8.66
N PRO A 471 -3.12 1.48 9.52
CA PRO A 471 -2.41 1.60 10.79
C PRO A 471 -0.91 1.93 10.63
N TRP A 472 -0.37 1.73 9.43
CA TRP A 472 1.03 1.97 9.06
C TRP A 472 1.31 3.37 8.51
N VAL A 473 0.29 4.20 8.23
CA VAL A 473 0.51 5.58 7.76
C VAL A 473 1.17 6.39 8.87
N GLY A 474 2.34 6.96 8.59
CA GLY A 474 3.18 7.67 9.54
C GLY A 474 3.15 9.20 9.35
N ILE A 475 3.04 9.68 8.11
CA ILE A 475 3.01 11.12 7.81
C ILE A 475 2.18 11.38 6.54
N ALA A 476 1.94 12.64 6.22
CA ALA A 476 1.34 13.06 4.95
C ALA A 476 2.12 14.19 4.27
N ALA A 477 1.93 14.33 2.97
CA ALA A 477 2.41 15.47 2.18
C ALA A 477 1.44 15.75 1.02
N PRO A 478 1.51 16.92 0.36
CA PRO A 478 0.69 17.21 -0.81
C PRO A 478 0.79 16.10 -1.87
N GLY A 479 -0.36 15.69 -2.39
CA GLY A 479 -0.50 14.70 -3.47
C GLY A 479 -1.20 15.27 -4.69
N THR A 480 -1.39 16.59 -4.75
CA THR A 480 -2.08 17.33 -5.83
C THR A 480 -1.24 18.52 -6.30
N ASP A 481 -1.67 19.22 -7.35
CA ASP A 481 -0.93 20.37 -7.93
C ASP A 481 0.49 19.97 -8.39
N VAL A 482 0.60 18.74 -8.92
CA VAL A 482 1.88 18.13 -9.28
C VAL A 482 2.40 18.77 -10.56
N ILE A 483 3.60 19.34 -10.43
CA ILE A 483 4.43 19.81 -11.53
C ILE A 483 5.72 18.98 -11.50
N GLY A 484 6.23 18.62 -12.68
CA GLY A 484 7.46 17.85 -12.79
C GLY A 484 8.18 18.05 -14.12
N LEU A 485 9.36 17.44 -14.23
CA LEU A 485 10.13 17.44 -15.47
C LEU A 485 9.55 16.44 -16.49
N SER A 486 9.66 16.81 -17.76
CA SER A 486 9.21 16.00 -18.90
C SER A 486 10.14 14.80 -19.14
N PRO A 487 9.60 13.59 -19.36
CA PRO A 487 10.35 12.46 -19.90
C PRO A 487 10.44 12.49 -21.43
N ARG A 488 9.83 13.47 -22.12
CA ARG A 488 9.77 13.58 -23.60
C ARG A 488 10.60 14.73 -24.18
N ASP A 489 10.94 15.73 -23.37
CA ASP A 489 11.76 16.88 -23.73
C ASP A 489 12.49 17.43 -22.48
N ASP A 490 13.04 18.65 -22.56
CA ASP A 490 13.65 19.37 -21.42
C ASP A 490 12.67 20.37 -20.73
N GLY A 491 11.36 20.17 -20.89
CA GLY A 491 10.31 21.04 -20.36
C GLY A 491 9.73 20.63 -19.00
N LEU A 492 8.86 21.49 -18.48
CA LEU A 492 7.99 21.18 -17.34
C LEU A 492 6.61 20.72 -17.82
N ILE A 493 6.02 19.76 -17.11
CA ILE A 493 4.69 19.22 -17.36
C ILE A 493 3.85 19.20 -16.08
N ASN A 494 2.53 19.26 -16.26
CA ASN A 494 1.52 19.14 -15.20
C ASN A 494 0.27 18.40 -15.67
N ALA A 495 0.39 17.70 -16.80
CA ALA A 495 -0.63 16.81 -17.34
C ALA A 495 0.03 15.59 -18.00
N ILE A 496 -0.70 14.48 -17.99
CA ILE A 496 -0.46 13.31 -18.85
C ILE A 496 -1.69 13.01 -19.71
N ASP A 497 -1.54 12.13 -20.70
CA ASP A 497 -2.67 11.68 -21.51
C ASP A 497 -3.71 10.90 -20.69
N GLY A 498 -4.97 11.18 -20.97
CA GLY A 498 -6.14 10.54 -20.39
C GLY A 498 -7.00 9.83 -21.44
N PRO A 499 -8.03 9.10 -21.00
CA PRO A 499 -9.02 8.54 -21.90
C PRO A 499 -9.67 9.63 -22.77
N ASP A 500 -10.16 9.25 -23.95
CA ASP A 500 -10.89 10.11 -24.88
C ASP A 500 -10.17 11.41 -25.29
N ASN A 501 -8.84 11.35 -25.46
CA ASN A 501 -7.96 12.50 -25.76
C ASN A 501 -8.09 13.66 -24.75
N SER A 502 -8.31 13.32 -23.48
CA SER A 502 -8.27 14.29 -22.38
C SER A 502 -6.87 14.45 -21.80
N LEU A 503 -6.67 15.53 -21.03
CA LEU A 503 -5.51 15.68 -20.15
C LEU A 503 -5.93 15.38 -18.71
N LEU A 504 -5.11 14.58 -18.01
CA LEU A 504 -5.26 14.29 -16.58
C LEU A 504 -4.16 14.97 -15.79
N VAL A 505 -4.52 15.60 -14.66
CA VAL A 505 -3.58 16.22 -13.73
C VAL A 505 -2.98 15.13 -12.81
N PRO A 506 -1.65 14.93 -12.78
CA PRO A 506 -1.03 14.01 -11.85
C PRO A 506 -1.39 14.29 -10.40
N SER A 507 -1.78 13.22 -9.69
CA SER A 507 -2.05 13.25 -8.27
C SER A 507 -1.84 11.86 -7.65
N GLY A 508 -1.76 11.78 -6.33
CA GLY A 508 -1.64 10.53 -5.59
C GLY A 508 -0.45 10.48 -4.61
N THR A 509 -0.45 9.42 -3.79
CA THR A 509 0.49 9.22 -2.68
C THR A 509 1.96 9.01 -3.09
N SER A 510 2.22 8.70 -4.37
CA SER A 510 3.57 8.64 -4.94
C SER A 510 4.28 9.99 -4.89
N PHE A 511 3.58 11.06 -5.25
CA PHE A 511 4.12 12.42 -5.23
C PHE A 511 4.29 12.94 -3.80
N SER A 512 3.40 12.54 -2.89
CA SER A 512 3.56 12.79 -1.46
C SER A 512 4.82 12.11 -0.89
N ALA A 513 5.05 10.85 -1.25
CA ALA A 513 6.28 10.14 -0.89
C ALA A 513 7.55 10.79 -1.47
N ALA A 514 7.48 11.31 -2.71
CA ALA A 514 8.56 12.07 -3.33
C ALA A 514 8.92 13.33 -2.52
N ILE A 515 7.91 14.09 -2.09
CA ILE A 515 8.11 15.28 -1.23
C ILE A 515 8.80 14.89 0.08
N VAL A 516 8.28 13.89 0.80
CA VAL A 516 8.84 13.44 2.08
C VAL A 516 10.26 12.90 1.92
N SER A 517 10.56 12.21 0.82
CA SER A 517 11.93 11.75 0.49
C SER A 517 12.91 12.90 0.31
N GLY A 518 12.47 13.99 -0.34
CA GLY A 518 13.24 15.23 -0.42
C GLY A 518 13.48 15.86 0.95
N VAL A 519 12.45 16.00 1.79
CA VAL A 519 12.63 16.56 3.14
C VAL A 519 13.52 15.66 4.01
N ALA A 520 13.41 14.34 3.90
CA ALA A 520 14.30 13.39 4.56
C ALA A 520 15.76 13.61 4.11
N ALA A 521 16.00 13.90 2.83
CA ALA A 521 17.33 14.25 2.33
C ALA A 521 17.84 15.58 2.90
N LEU A 522 16.99 16.62 3.03
CA LEU A 522 17.36 17.87 3.71
C LEU A 522 17.77 17.61 5.18
N VAL A 523 16.97 16.83 5.92
CA VAL A 523 17.25 16.48 7.31
C VAL A 523 18.54 15.67 7.43
N ARG A 524 18.78 14.70 6.53
CA ARG A 524 20.03 13.93 6.50
C ARG A 524 21.27 14.77 6.16
N ALA A 525 21.15 15.75 5.28
CA ALA A 525 22.25 16.67 4.97
C ALA A 525 22.61 17.56 6.17
N LYS A 526 21.60 18.00 6.93
CA LYS A 526 21.80 18.84 8.14
C LYS A 526 22.24 18.06 9.37
N TYR A 527 21.76 16.83 9.53
CA TYR A 527 21.98 15.97 10.70
C TYR A 527 22.54 14.60 10.28
N PRO A 528 23.75 14.54 9.70
CA PRO A 528 24.31 13.33 9.10
C PRO A 528 24.60 12.20 10.11
N GLN A 529 24.63 12.51 11.41
CA GLN A 529 24.81 11.54 12.50
C GLN A 529 23.55 10.74 12.86
N LEU A 530 22.35 11.19 12.45
CA LEU A 530 21.11 10.52 12.82
C LEU A 530 20.96 9.17 12.09
N SER A 531 20.43 8.17 12.79
CA SER A 531 20.01 6.94 12.14
C SER A 531 18.75 7.16 11.30
N ALA A 532 18.47 6.26 10.35
CA ALA A 532 17.25 6.31 9.56
C ALA A 532 15.98 6.36 10.43
N TYR A 533 15.96 5.61 11.53
CA TYR A 533 14.84 5.61 12.48
C TYR A 533 14.71 6.92 13.26
N GLN A 534 15.83 7.56 13.61
CA GLN A 534 15.83 8.88 14.25
C GLN A 534 15.39 9.99 13.29
N VAL A 535 15.75 9.90 12.01
CA VAL A 535 15.23 10.80 10.96
C VAL A 535 13.71 10.65 10.84
N ILE A 536 13.18 9.42 10.81
CA ILE A 536 11.73 9.18 10.77
C ILE A 536 11.05 9.79 12.01
N ASN A 537 11.52 9.49 13.23
CA ASN A 537 11.01 10.08 14.47
C ASN A 537 11.07 11.62 14.46
N ARG A 538 12.10 12.22 13.85
CA ARG A 538 12.22 13.67 13.72
C ARG A 538 11.19 14.25 12.76
N LEU A 539 10.97 13.62 11.61
CA LEU A 539 9.94 14.03 10.63
C LEU A 539 8.55 13.93 11.26
N GLU A 540 8.21 12.79 11.88
CA GLU A 540 6.93 12.56 12.55
C GLU A 540 6.66 13.57 13.67
N ARG A 541 7.63 13.84 14.56
CA ARG A 541 7.46 14.78 15.68
C ARG A 541 7.40 16.25 15.28
N SER A 542 7.84 16.59 14.08
CA SER A 542 7.75 17.94 13.51
C SER A 542 6.51 18.15 12.63
N ALA A 543 5.75 17.10 12.33
CA ALA A 543 4.59 17.16 11.45
C ALA A 543 3.41 17.91 12.08
N ARG A 544 2.58 18.51 11.23
CA ARG A 544 1.36 19.26 11.58
C ARG A 544 0.23 18.27 11.85
N ALA A 545 0.15 17.81 13.09
CA ALA A 545 -0.75 16.76 13.53
C ALA A 545 -2.24 17.02 13.24
N PRO A 546 -3.00 15.97 12.84
CA PRO A 546 -4.45 16.05 12.76
C PRO A 546 -5.07 16.26 14.16
N ALA A 547 -6.35 16.62 14.20
CA ALA A 547 -7.08 16.87 15.46
C ALA A 547 -7.08 15.70 16.47
N ARG A 548 -6.72 14.48 16.03
CA ARG A 548 -6.60 13.27 16.84
C ARG A 548 -5.16 12.97 17.31
N GLY A 549 -4.19 13.82 16.98
CA GLY A 549 -2.77 13.59 17.20
C GLY A 549 -2.16 12.63 16.17
N VAL A 550 -2.69 11.41 16.09
CA VAL A 550 -2.32 10.41 15.07
C VAL A 550 -3.58 9.70 14.55
N ASP A 551 -3.69 9.54 13.23
CA ASP A 551 -4.76 8.77 12.59
C ASP A 551 -4.27 7.91 11.40
N ASN A 552 -5.18 7.12 10.81
CA ASN A 552 -4.86 6.21 9.72
C ASN A 552 -4.79 6.86 8.33
N GLN A 553 -5.16 8.14 8.18
CA GLN A 553 -5.15 8.85 6.89
C GLN A 553 -3.89 9.70 6.73
N LEU A 554 -3.49 10.41 7.79
CA LEU A 554 -2.39 11.37 7.78
C LEU A 554 -1.23 10.97 8.71
N GLY A 555 -1.38 9.92 9.52
CA GLY A 555 -0.37 9.57 10.53
C GLY A 555 -0.20 10.69 11.55
N TYR A 556 1.04 11.09 11.81
CA TYR A 556 1.41 12.26 12.61
C TYR A 556 1.13 13.60 11.91
N GLY A 557 0.53 13.61 10.71
CA GLY A 557 0.06 14.80 10.03
C GLY A 557 0.93 15.25 8.86
N VAL A 558 0.72 16.48 8.39
CA VAL A 558 1.40 16.99 7.19
C VAL A 558 2.83 17.39 7.53
N ILE A 559 3.79 16.96 6.72
CA ILE A 559 5.21 17.26 6.90
C ILE A 559 5.49 18.78 6.91
N ASP A 560 6.34 19.22 7.84
CA ASP A 560 6.80 20.61 7.95
C ASP A 560 8.34 20.65 7.83
N PRO A 561 8.89 21.01 6.65
CA PRO A 561 10.33 21.01 6.43
C PRO A 561 11.09 21.99 7.33
N VAL A 562 10.49 23.14 7.66
CA VAL A 562 11.14 24.16 8.50
C VAL A 562 11.22 23.65 9.94
N ALA A 563 10.13 23.12 10.49
CA ALA A 563 10.14 22.50 11.83
C ALA A 563 11.09 21.30 11.88
N ALA A 564 11.04 20.41 10.88
CA ALA A 564 11.94 19.26 10.75
C ALA A 564 13.42 19.68 10.71
N LEU A 565 13.75 20.84 10.15
CA LEU A 565 15.11 21.36 10.10
C LEU A 565 15.50 22.23 11.31
N THR A 566 14.57 22.73 12.12
CA THR A 566 14.89 23.75 13.15
C THR A 566 14.58 23.36 14.59
N TRP A 567 13.59 22.50 14.83
CA TRP A 567 13.17 22.19 16.20
C TRP A 567 14.19 21.34 16.95
N ASP A 568 14.34 21.58 18.25
CA ASP A 568 15.02 20.67 19.16
C ASP A 568 14.05 19.52 19.49
N ILE A 569 14.36 18.33 18.98
CA ILE A 569 13.51 17.14 19.05
C ILE A 569 14.38 16.01 19.61
N PRO A 570 13.99 15.33 20.69
CA PRO A 570 14.73 14.18 21.19
C PRO A 570 14.85 13.10 20.13
N ASP A 571 16.09 12.75 19.77
CA ASP A 571 16.41 11.83 18.66
C ASP A 571 15.68 10.49 18.75
N GLY A 572 15.44 10.00 19.98
CA GLY A 572 14.81 8.71 20.25
C GLY A 572 15.77 7.54 20.05
N PRO A 573 15.24 6.30 19.94
CA PRO A 573 16.06 5.10 19.77
C PRO A 573 16.91 5.15 18.49
N LEU A 574 18.09 4.52 18.49
CA LEU A 574 18.90 4.37 17.27
C LEU A 574 18.29 3.39 16.25
N LYS A 575 17.45 2.46 16.69
CA LYS A 575 16.88 1.37 15.89
C LYS A 575 15.41 1.13 16.28
N PRO A 576 14.57 0.66 15.35
CA PRO A 576 13.18 0.32 15.66
C PRO A 576 13.07 -0.85 16.64
N PRO A 577 11.92 -0.99 17.33
CA PRO A 577 11.60 -2.18 18.12
C PRO A 577 11.62 -3.43 17.22
N GLN A 578 12.31 -4.48 17.65
CA GLN A 578 12.53 -5.66 16.82
C GLN A 578 11.45 -6.72 17.02
N GLN A 579 10.56 -6.87 16.02
CA GLN A 579 9.68 -8.04 15.87
C GLN A 579 10.32 -9.08 14.93
N LEU A 580 11.22 -9.90 15.47
CA LEU A 580 11.89 -10.97 14.72
C LEU A 580 11.18 -12.31 14.88
N SER A 581 11.13 -13.10 13.81
CA SER A 581 10.54 -14.45 13.79
C SER A 581 11.40 -15.53 14.48
N ILE A 582 12.65 -15.21 14.83
CA ILE A 582 13.59 -16.14 15.44
C ILE A 582 13.09 -16.51 16.85
N PRO A 583 12.82 -17.81 17.14
CA PRO A 583 12.51 -18.21 18.50
C PRO A 583 13.71 -17.90 19.40
N LEU A 584 13.47 -17.21 20.52
CA LEU A 584 14.52 -16.87 21.46
C LEU A 584 15.25 -18.15 21.87
N ASN A 585 16.54 -18.28 21.53
CA ASN A 585 17.35 -19.40 21.98
C ASN A 585 17.71 -19.16 23.46
N VAL A 586 16.70 -19.30 24.32
CA VAL A 586 16.83 -19.19 25.77
C VAL A 586 17.94 -20.14 26.18
N PRO A 587 19.03 -19.66 26.83
CA PRO A 587 20.05 -20.55 27.36
C PRO A 587 19.37 -21.60 28.21
N LYS A 588 19.54 -22.88 27.87
CA LYS A 588 18.89 -24.00 28.56
C LYS A 588 19.14 -23.80 30.05
N ALA A 589 18.05 -23.58 30.81
CA ALA A 589 18.13 -23.25 32.23
C ALA A 589 19.08 -24.27 32.89
N PRO A 590 20.06 -23.82 33.71
CA PRO A 590 21.06 -24.70 34.27
C PRO A 590 20.32 -25.87 34.94
N PRO A 591 20.67 -27.13 34.61
CA PRO A 591 19.90 -28.28 35.05
C PRO A 591 19.73 -28.19 36.55
N HIS A 592 18.47 -28.24 37.01
CA HIS A 592 18.14 -28.05 38.41
C HIS A 592 19.00 -29.02 39.22
N ARG A 593 19.77 -28.50 40.19
CA ARG A 593 20.73 -29.32 40.94
C ARG A 593 20.01 -30.56 41.43
N ASP A 594 20.47 -31.73 41.01
CA ASP A 594 19.86 -32.97 41.45
C ASP A 594 20.03 -33.06 42.97
N MET A 595 18.91 -32.98 43.69
CA MET A 595 18.88 -33.05 45.14
C MET A 595 18.81 -34.50 45.63
N LEU A 596 18.63 -35.49 44.74
CA LEU A 596 18.58 -36.90 45.11
C LEU A 596 19.83 -37.35 45.91
N PRO A 597 21.08 -37.00 45.53
CA PRO A 597 22.26 -37.34 46.31
C PRO A 597 22.29 -36.66 47.69
N VAL A 598 21.76 -35.42 47.78
CA VAL A 598 21.70 -34.65 49.04
C VAL A 598 20.66 -35.24 49.98
N TRP A 599 19.48 -35.63 49.48
CA TRP A 599 18.45 -36.31 50.26
C TRP A 599 18.89 -37.72 50.69
N VAL A 600 19.59 -38.47 49.84
CA VAL A 600 20.18 -39.77 50.20
C VAL A 600 21.25 -39.59 51.28
N ALA A 601 22.13 -38.59 51.17
CA ALA A 601 23.14 -38.31 52.20
C ALA A 601 22.52 -37.87 53.53
N ALA A 602 21.51 -36.97 53.51
CA ALA A 602 20.81 -36.51 54.70
C ALA A 602 20.02 -37.64 55.38
N GLY A 603 19.32 -38.48 54.59
CA GLY A 603 18.62 -39.66 55.08
C GLY A 603 19.57 -40.70 55.70
N GLY A 604 20.70 -40.99 55.03
CA GLY A 604 21.74 -41.88 55.55
C GLY A 604 22.36 -41.39 56.85
N LEU A 605 22.70 -40.10 56.94
CA LEU A 605 23.24 -39.48 58.15
C LEU A 605 22.24 -39.53 59.31
N THR A 606 20.96 -39.23 59.03
CA THR A 606 19.89 -39.28 60.04
C THR A 606 19.68 -40.71 60.55
N GLY A 607 19.67 -41.69 59.65
CA GLY A 607 19.59 -43.12 60.00
C GLY A 607 20.78 -43.57 60.85
N ALA A 608 22.01 -43.20 60.49
CA ALA A 608 23.22 -43.51 61.25
C ALA A 608 23.20 -42.88 62.65
N LEU A 609 22.74 -41.63 62.79
CA LEU A 609 22.60 -40.95 64.09
C LEU A 609 21.52 -41.59 64.97
N LEU A 610 20.39 -42.01 64.41
CA LEU A 610 19.34 -42.71 65.14
C LEU A 610 19.81 -44.09 65.64
N ILE A 611 20.50 -44.86 64.79
CA ILE A 611 21.07 -46.16 65.17
C ILE A 611 22.17 -45.97 66.23
N GLY A 612 23.09 -45.02 66.04
CA GLY A 612 24.14 -44.71 67.01
C GLY A 612 23.57 -44.26 68.36
N GLY A 613 22.54 -43.40 68.34
CA GLY A 613 21.83 -42.96 69.55
C GLY A 613 21.10 -44.10 70.26
N ALA A 614 20.45 -45.00 69.52
CA ALA A 614 19.80 -46.18 70.08
C ALA A 614 20.82 -47.15 70.72
N VAL A 615 21.93 -47.45 70.02
CA VAL A 615 23.01 -48.30 70.55
C VAL A 615 23.67 -47.68 71.78
N PHE A 616 23.94 -46.38 71.77
CA PHE A 616 24.48 -45.66 72.93
C PHE A 616 23.50 -45.62 74.10
N GLY A 617 22.21 -45.40 73.83
CA GLY A 617 21.12 -45.47 74.81
C GLY A 617 21.03 -46.85 75.47
N ILE A 618 21.03 -47.92 74.68
CA ILE A 618 21.01 -49.30 75.19
C ILE A 618 22.28 -49.61 75.99
N ALA A 619 23.46 -49.26 75.49
CA ALA A 619 24.73 -49.49 76.18
C ALA A 619 24.82 -48.75 77.52
N THR A 620 24.35 -47.50 77.60
CA THR A 620 24.32 -46.74 78.85
C THR A 620 23.28 -47.27 79.84
N LEU A 621 22.12 -47.76 79.38
CA LEU A 621 21.12 -48.43 80.21
C LEU A 621 21.63 -49.76 80.78
N MET A 622 22.33 -50.56 79.96
CA MET A 622 22.97 -51.81 80.41
C MET A 622 24.13 -51.54 81.38
N LYS A 623 24.92 -50.47 81.15
CA LYS A 623 25.99 -50.06 82.08
C LYS A 623 25.43 -49.58 83.43
N ARG A 624 24.32 -48.81 83.44
CA ARG A 624 23.63 -48.42 84.68
C ARG A 624 23.07 -49.63 85.43
N ARG A 625 22.44 -50.59 84.74
CA ARG A 625 21.97 -51.84 85.38
C ARG A 625 23.11 -52.65 85.99
N ARG A 626 24.29 -52.69 85.37
CA ARG A 626 25.51 -53.33 85.91
C ARG A 626 26.20 -52.58 87.05
N GLN A 627 25.74 -51.38 87.42
CA GLN A 627 26.21 -50.63 88.60
C GLN A 627 25.15 -50.58 89.72
N GLN A 628 24.04 -51.30 89.56
CA GLN A 628 22.98 -51.48 90.57
C GLN A 628 22.81 -52.96 90.98
N GLN A 629 23.79 -53.79 90.61
CA GLN A 629 24.05 -55.13 91.12
C GLN A 629 25.47 -55.13 91.70
#